data_AF-A0A971BBV5-F1
#
_entry.id   AF-A0A971BBV5-F1
#
_cell.length_a   1.000
_cell.length_b   1.000
_cell.length_c   1.000
_cell.angle_alpha   90.00
_cell.angle_beta   90.00
_cell.angle_gamma   90.00
#
_symmetry.space_group_name_H-M   'P 1'
#
loop_
_entity.id
_entity.type
_entity.pdbx_description
1 polymer ?
#
loop_
_entity_poly.entity_id
_entity_poly.type
_entity_poly.pdbx_seq_one_letter_code
_entity_poly.pdbx_strand_id
1 'polypeptide(L)'
;MSDRGRTAIAWLLGFAVAAVLLVLLLAAPDAWAQAGNDVGRNLGGLLRRYAGQIYGGIVAIVALIFLVNRRYTDLAMFLLAAVLVAWMVFSPDQVARAARGIGREVLGG
;
A
#
# COMPACT_ATOMS: atom_id res chain seq x y z
N MET A 1 -28.21 4.08 3.74
CA MET A 1 -27.23 4.38 2.68
C MET A 1 -27.71 3.71 1.41
N SER A 2 -28.02 4.46 0.35
CA SER A 2 -28.59 3.90 -0.89
C SER A 2 -27.56 3.05 -1.64
N ASP A 3 -28.00 1.99 -2.33
CA ASP A 3 -27.12 1.05 -3.06
C ASP A 3 -26.17 1.75 -4.06
N ARG A 4 -26.60 2.88 -4.62
CA ARG A 4 -25.80 3.73 -5.50
C ARG A 4 -24.56 4.32 -4.83
N GLY A 5 -24.60 4.59 -3.54
CA GLY A 5 -23.45 5.12 -2.78
C GLY A 5 -22.37 4.07 -2.55
N ARG A 6 -22.75 2.80 -2.38
CA ARG A 6 -21.81 1.70 -2.15
C ARG A 6 -21.08 1.31 -3.44
N THR A 7 -21.79 1.30 -4.57
CA THR A 7 -21.19 1.05 -5.88
C THR A 7 -20.28 2.20 -6.29
N ALA A 8 -20.69 3.47 -6.10
CA ALA A 8 -19.84 4.62 -6.40
C ALA A 8 -18.50 4.59 -5.64
N ILE A 9 -18.52 4.22 -4.34
CA ILE A 9 -17.30 4.07 -3.54
C ILE A 9 -16.42 2.93 -4.07
N ALA A 10 -17.02 1.78 -4.42
CA ALA A 10 -16.27 0.65 -4.99
C ALA A 10 -15.62 1.00 -6.33
N TRP A 11 -16.31 1.75 -7.19
CA TRP A 11 -15.78 2.25 -8.46
C TRP A 11 -14.65 3.25 -8.27
N LEU A 12 -14.77 4.17 -7.32
CA LEU A 12 -13.73 5.15 -7.00
C LEU A 12 -12.47 4.47 -6.42
N LEU A 13 -12.65 3.47 -5.54
CA LEU A 13 -11.53 2.68 -5.02
C LEU A 13 -10.86 1.85 -6.12
N GLY A 14 -11.63 1.22 -7.00
CA GLY A 14 -11.10 0.48 -8.15
C GLY A 14 -10.32 1.38 -9.10
N PHE A 15 -10.83 2.58 -9.37
CA PHE A 15 -10.16 3.57 -10.21
C PHE A 15 -8.85 4.09 -9.58
N ALA A 16 -8.86 4.35 -8.26
CA ALA A 16 -7.66 4.76 -7.55
C ALA A 16 -6.56 3.68 -7.58
N VAL A 17 -6.93 2.41 -7.40
CA VAL A 17 -5.99 1.28 -7.50
C VAL A 17 -5.43 1.15 -8.91
N ALA A 18 -6.29 1.23 -9.94
CA ALA A 18 -5.86 1.17 -11.33
C ALA A 18 -4.92 2.33 -11.71
N ALA A 19 -5.19 3.55 -11.24
CA ALA A 19 -4.34 4.71 -11.46
C ALA A 19 -2.96 4.56 -10.82
N VAL A 20 -2.88 4.03 -9.59
CA VAL A 20 -1.61 3.76 -8.91
C VAL A 20 -0.81 2.69 -9.66
N LEU A 21 -1.46 1.61 -10.10
CA LEU A 21 -0.79 0.56 -10.88
C LEU A 21 -0.28 1.09 -12.23
N LEU A 22 -1.05 1.96 -12.89
CA LEU A 22 -0.65 2.59 -14.14
C LEU A 22 0.56 3.52 -13.95
N VAL A 23 0.57 4.32 -12.89
CA VAL A 23 1.72 5.20 -12.56
C VAL A 23 2.97 4.37 -12.26
N LEU A 24 2.84 3.28 -11.53
CA LEU A 24 3.97 2.37 -11.25
C LEU A 24 4.50 1.70 -12.53
N LEU A 25 3.61 1.34 -13.46
CA LEU A 25 3.98 0.75 -14.75
C LEU A 25 4.70 1.75 -15.66
N LEU A 26 4.23 3.01 -15.68
CA LEU A 26 4.77 4.07 -16.52
C LEU A 26 6.05 4.72 -15.95
N ALA A 27 6.27 4.66 -14.64
CA ALA A 27 7.49 5.17 -13.99
C ALA A 27 8.68 4.18 -14.07
N ALA A 28 8.45 2.96 -14.57
CA ALA A 28 9.41 1.86 -14.57
C ALA A 28 10.22 1.58 -15.86
N PRO A 29 10.10 2.26 -17.02
CA PRO A 29 10.96 1.93 -18.16
C PRO A 29 12.42 2.38 -17.96
N ASP A 30 12.64 3.58 -17.44
CA ASP A 30 13.98 4.21 -17.47
C ASP A 30 14.83 3.94 -16.21
N ALA A 31 14.20 3.63 -15.08
CA ALA A 31 14.88 3.40 -13.81
C ALA A 31 15.62 2.06 -13.73
N TRP A 32 15.24 1.09 -14.57
CA TRP A 32 15.78 -0.27 -14.55
C TRP A 32 16.96 -0.46 -15.51
N ALA A 33 17.14 0.44 -16.48
CA ALA A 33 18.07 0.26 -17.59
C ALA A 33 19.48 0.85 -17.35
N GLN A 34 19.70 1.73 -16.35
CA GLN A 34 20.95 2.53 -16.29
C GLN A 34 21.71 2.63 -14.94
N ALA A 35 21.35 1.93 -13.86
CA ALA A 35 21.98 2.18 -12.54
C ALA A 35 22.55 0.93 -11.85
N GLY A 36 23.81 0.61 -12.11
CA GLY A 36 24.44 -0.70 -11.83
C GLY A 36 24.65 -1.16 -10.37
N ASN A 37 24.65 -0.31 -9.32
CA ASN A 37 24.59 -0.79 -7.92
C ASN A 37 24.41 0.35 -6.90
N ASP A 38 25.23 1.39 -6.98
CA ASP A 38 25.31 2.43 -5.93
C ASP A 38 24.29 3.57 -6.13
N VAL A 39 24.03 3.93 -7.38
CA VAL A 39 22.92 4.85 -7.72
C VAL A 39 21.57 4.17 -7.41
N GLY A 40 21.44 2.87 -7.67
CA GLY A 40 20.25 2.08 -7.34
C GLY A 40 20.00 1.98 -5.83
N ARG A 41 21.04 1.81 -5.00
CA ARG A 41 20.91 1.83 -3.53
C ARG A 41 20.48 3.19 -2.98
N ASN A 42 21.10 4.27 -3.45
CA ASN A 42 20.77 5.62 -3.00
C ASN A 42 19.37 6.06 -3.45
N LEU A 43 19.03 5.83 -4.73
CA LEU A 43 17.69 6.07 -5.25
C LEU A 43 16.65 5.17 -4.57
N GLY A 44 16.97 3.90 -4.30
CA GLY A 44 16.08 2.99 -3.58
C GLY A 44 15.76 3.47 -2.16
N GLY A 45 16.74 4.02 -1.44
CA GLY A 45 16.52 4.63 -0.12
C GLY A 45 15.64 5.88 -0.19
N LEU A 46 15.90 6.77 -1.16
CA LEU A 46 15.11 7.99 -1.37
C LEU A 46 13.67 7.67 -1.79
N LEU A 47 13.49 6.76 -2.74
CA LEU A 47 12.19 6.30 -3.20
C LEU A 47 11.40 5.66 -2.07
N ARG A 48 12.03 4.84 -1.22
CA ARG A 48 11.34 4.24 -0.07
C ARG A 48 10.90 5.30 0.95
N ARG A 49 11.72 6.32 1.19
CA ARG A 49 11.37 7.44 2.09
C ARG A 49 10.22 8.27 1.52
N TYR A 50 10.28 8.63 0.24
CA TYR A 50 9.21 9.35 -0.45
C TYR A 50 7.92 8.52 -0.53
N ALA A 51 8.04 7.23 -0.83
CA ALA A 51 6.90 6.31 -0.84
C ALA A 51 6.24 6.23 0.54
N GLY A 52 7.02 6.16 1.62
CA GLY A 52 6.50 6.19 2.99
C GLY A 52 5.77 7.50 3.32
N GLN A 53 6.32 8.64 2.88
CA GLN A 53 5.74 9.96 3.14
C GLN A 53 4.46 10.20 2.33
N ILE A 54 4.42 9.81 1.05
CA ILE A 54 3.24 9.88 0.19
C ILE A 54 2.16 8.93 0.70
N TYR A 55 2.52 7.68 1.01
CA TYR A 55 1.60 6.69 1.56
C TYR A 55 0.97 7.17 2.87
N GLY A 56 1.80 7.62 3.82
CA GLY A 56 1.33 8.17 5.09
C GLY A 56 0.42 9.38 4.91
N GLY A 57 0.75 10.27 3.96
CA GLY A 57 -0.08 11.42 3.61
C GLY A 57 -1.46 11.02 3.08
N ILE A 58 -1.53 10.05 2.15
CA ILE A 58 -2.80 9.54 1.62
C ILE A 58 -3.64 8.91 2.73
N VAL A 59 -3.02 8.07 3.56
CA VAL A 59 -3.69 7.43 4.70
C VAL A 59 -4.24 8.48 5.67
N ALA A 60 -3.47 9.52 5.98
CA ALA A 60 -3.90 10.60 6.86
C ALA A 60 -5.11 11.36 6.29
N ILE A 61 -5.10 11.70 4.99
CA ILE A 61 -6.21 12.40 4.34
C ILE A 61 -7.49 11.56 4.39
N VAL A 62 -7.40 10.28 4.01
CA VAL A 62 -8.56 9.38 4.02
C VAL A 62 -9.07 9.14 5.45
N ALA A 63 -8.16 8.99 6.41
CA ALA A 63 -8.51 8.87 7.83
C ALA A 63 -9.26 10.13 8.33
N LEU A 64 -8.80 11.33 7.96
CA LEU A 64 -9.48 12.59 8.30
C LEU A 64 -10.87 12.67 7.67
N ILE A 65 -11.05 12.21 6.43
CA ILE A 65 -12.37 12.15 5.78
C ILE A 65 -13.32 11.26 6.59
N PHE A 66 -12.89 10.08 7.02
CA PHE A 66 -13.74 9.21 7.86
C PHE A 66 -14.02 9.83 9.23
N LEU A 67 -13.03 10.49 9.82
CA LEU A 67 -13.15 11.15 11.11
C LEU A 67 -14.17 12.30 11.09
N VAL A 68 -14.09 13.19 10.10
CA VAL A 68 -15.03 14.31 9.92
C VAL A 68 -16.45 13.81 9.69
N ASN A 69 -16.60 12.72 8.95
CA ASN A 69 -17.90 12.08 8.71
C ASN A 69 -18.41 11.24 9.90
N ARG A 70 -17.70 11.23 11.05
CA ARG A 70 -18.00 10.43 12.25
C ARG A 70 -18.15 8.92 11.97
N ARG A 71 -17.47 8.41 10.94
CA ARG A 71 -17.49 7.00 10.54
C ARG A 71 -16.38 6.22 11.26
N TYR A 72 -16.46 6.14 12.58
CA TYR A 72 -15.38 5.59 13.42
C TYR A 72 -15.08 4.11 13.14
N THR A 73 -16.09 3.29 12.86
CA THR A 73 -15.89 1.86 12.51
C THR A 73 -15.14 1.70 11.20
N ASP A 74 -15.51 2.48 10.17
CA ASP A 74 -14.84 2.43 8.86
C ASP A 74 -13.40 2.99 8.96
N LEU A 75 -13.21 4.05 9.75
CA LEU A 75 -11.88 4.58 10.08
C LEU A 75 -10.99 3.52 10.70
N ALA A 76 -11.49 2.79 11.70
CA ALA A 76 -10.73 1.74 12.39
C ALA A 76 -10.34 0.61 11.42
N MET A 77 -11.27 0.14 10.59
CA MET A 77 -10.99 -0.89 9.58
C MET A 77 -10.02 -0.41 8.51
N PHE A 78 -10.16 0.84 8.07
CA PHE A 78 -9.23 1.45 7.13
C PHE A 78 -7.82 1.55 7.70
N LEU A 79 -7.66 2.04 8.92
CA LEU A 79 -6.35 2.14 9.57
C LEU A 79 -5.72 0.77 9.80
N LEU A 80 -6.51 -0.23 10.20
CA LEU A 80 -6.04 -1.61 10.30
C LEU A 80 -5.50 -2.11 8.96
N ALA A 81 -6.28 -1.96 7.89
CA ALA A 81 -5.88 -2.36 6.55
C ALA A 81 -4.62 -1.59 6.08
N ALA A 82 -4.56 -0.29 6.35
CA ALA A 82 -3.41 0.54 6.01
C ALA A 82 -2.14 0.07 6.73
N VAL A 83 -2.23 -0.25 8.01
CA VAL A 83 -1.09 -0.79 8.77
C VAL A 83 -0.64 -2.14 8.20
N LEU A 84 -1.58 -3.04 7.87
CA LEU A 84 -1.25 -4.34 7.27
C LEU A 84 -0.56 -4.19 5.91
N VAL A 85 -1.07 -3.30 5.05
CA VAL A 85 -0.46 -3.01 3.75
C VAL A 85 0.91 -2.37 3.91
N ALA A 86 1.05 -1.39 4.81
CA ALA A 86 2.33 -0.76 5.11
C ALA A 86 3.36 -1.79 5.62
N TRP A 87 2.94 -2.69 6.51
CA TRP A 87 3.80 -3.77 6.98
C TRP A 87 4.24 -4.68 5.83
N MET A 88 3.33 -5.08 4.94
CA MET A 88 3.66 -5.93 3.80
C MET A 88 4.61 -5.27 2.81
N VAL A 89 4.40 -3.99 2.50
CA VAL A 89 5.19 -3.25 1.51
C VAL A 89 6.54 -2.84 2.08
N PHE A 90 6.58 -2.37 3.33
CA PHE A 90 7.80 -1.84 3.94
C PHE A 90 8.55 -2.85 4.80
N SER A 91 8.04 -4.06 5.04
CA SER A 91 8.75 -5.13 5.77
C SER A 91 8.65 -6.50 5.07
N PRO A 92 9.06 -6.60 3.79
CA PRO A 92 8.90 -7.82 3.00
C PRO A 92 9.60 -9.04 3.63
N ASP A 93 10.77 -8.87 4.25
CA ASP A 93 11.49 -9.96 4.91
C ASP A 93 10.77 -10.52 6.13
N GLN A 94 10.01 -9.68 6.84
CA GLN A 94 9.22 -10.11 7.99
C GLN A 94 8.01 -10.94 7.53
N VAL A 95 7.34 -10.49 6.45
CA VAL A 95 6.23 -11.23 5.83
C VAL A 95 6.70 -12.56 5.24
N ALA A 96 7.81 -12.57 4.50
CA ALA A 96 8.37 -13.78 3.93
C ALA A 96 8.82 -14.79 5.00
N ARG A 97 9.26 -14.32 6.17
CA ARG A 97 9.58 -15.20 7.32
C ARG A 97 8.32 -15.78 7.95
N ALA A 98 7.30 -14.96 8.18
CA ALA A 98 6.01 -15.42 8.72
C ALA A 98 5.34 -16.45 7.81
N ALA A 99 5.30 -16.18 6.49
CA ALA A 99 4.74 -17.09 5.50
C ALA A 99 5.50 -18.43 5.44
N ARG A 100 6.84 -18.41 5.50
CA ARG A 100 7.65 -19.62 5.58
C ARG A 100 7.42 -20.41 6.87
N GLY A 101 7.20 -19.72 8.00
CA GLY A 101 6.85 -20.34 9.27
C GLY A 101 5.54 -21.10 9.21
N ILE A 102 4.48 -20.44 8.72
CA ILE A 102 3.15 -21.04 8.54
C ILE A 102 3.21 -22.20 7.53
N GLY A 103 3.92 -22.02 6.42
CA GLY A 103 4.07 -23.07 5.42
C GLY A 103 4.73 -24.34 5.96
N ARG A 104 5.73 -24.21 6.85
CA ARG A 104 6.33 -25.37 7.52
C ARG A 104 5.40 -26.06 8.49
N GLU A 105 4.59 -25.31 9.23
CA GLU A 105 3.63 -25.86 10.18
C GLU A 105 2.49 -26.63 9.46
N VAL A 106 2.04 -26.13 8.30
CA VAL A 106 0.91 -26.72 7.56
C VAL A 106 1.33 -27.84 6.61
N LEU A 107 2.53 -27.76 6.00
CA LEU A 107 3.01 -28.74 5.02
C LEU A 107 4.05 -29.73 5.59
N GLY A 108 4.57 -29.46 6.79
CA GLY A 108 5.56 -30.32 7.47
C GLY A 108 4.99 -31.14 8.62
N GLY A 109 3.68 -31.08 8.86
CA GLY A 109 2.93 -31.96 9.76
C GLY A 109 2.41 -33.20 9.06
#